data_AF-V1CIU4-F1
#
_entry.id   AF-V1CIU4-F1
#
_cell.length_a   1.000
_cell.length_b   1.000
_cell.length_c   1.000
_cell.angle_alpha   90.00
_cell.angle_beta   90.00
_cell.angle_gamma   90.00
#
_symmetry.space_group_name_H-M   'P 1'
#
loop_
_entity.id
_entity.type
_entity.pdbx_description
1 polymer ?
#
loop_
_entity_poly.entity_id
_entity_poly.type
_entity_poly.pdbx_seq_one_letter_code
_entity_poly.pdbx_strand_id
1 'polypeptide(L)'
;MILTERQIKYGFDYYHKDESHPRCIVEVSEYDGENSLIINCTQLGDSFTPQYKTAKEKKRVLKEWCNFLSDNTTAFTELSFATRMPQELFDAVCSQKNLKKLHIKWGAYDDLSKIENLQKLEYLSIGSGASVKSIEPITYLKKLVALSVENFQKIDDYSPFAQLKNLESLSIEGNGLAPKYIHVKSLEFLKDMNQLRFFRFLTARLKSKDYTPVLSLENIEHLTLRPCREVKALYDDIVKLPNLKYGLLKGKPELYKK
;
A
#
# COMPACT_ATOMS: atom_id res chain seq x y z
N MET A 1 2.96 -4.34 17.01
CA MET A 1 4.10 -5.09 16.42
C MET A 1 5.01 -4.05 15.81
N ILE A 2 6.32 -4.12 16.02
CA ILE A 2 7.31 -3.13 15.53
C ILE A 2 7.78 -3.57 14.14
N LEU A 3 7.99 -2.64 13.19
CA LEU A 3 8.57 -2.97 11.89
C LEU A 3 9.93 -3.64 12.05
N THR A 4 10.17 -4.72 11.31
CA THR A 4 11.50 -5.36 11.27
C THR A 4 12.51 -4.47 10.54
N GLU A 5 13.80 -4.66 10.82
CA GLU A 5 14.86 -3.93 10.11
C GLU A 5 14.78 -4.13 8.58
N ARG A 6 14.42 -5.33 8.11
CA ARG A 6 14.20 -5.60 6.69
C ARG A 6 13.05 -4.77 6.13
N GLN A 7 11.92 -4.71 6.82
CA GLN A 7 10.76 -3.91 6.41
C GLN A 7 11.10 -2.41 6.38
N ILE A 8 11.93 -1.93 7.30
CA ILE A 8 12.41 -0.54 7.28
C ILE A 8 13.37 -0.31 6.11
N LYS A 9 14.27 -1.25 5.82
CA LYS A 9 15.26 -1.08 4.75
C LYS A 9 14.65 -1.12 3.36
N TYR A 10 13.68 -1.99 3.13
CA TYR A 10 13.16 -2.29 1.79
C TYR A 10 11.71 -1.83 1.57
N GLY A 11 10.96 -1.61 2.65
CA GLY A 11 9.49 -1.47 2.64
C GLY A 11 8.82 -2.77 3.06
N PHE A 12 7.68 -2.69 3.72
CA PHE A 12 6.92 -3.86 4.18
C PHE A 12 6.27 -4.66 3.03
N ASP A 13 6.12 -4.03 1.87
CA ASP A 13 5.54 -4.55 0.63
C ASP A 13 6.62 -5.06 -0.35
N TYR A 14 7.88 -5.13 0.08
CA TYR A 14 8.98 -5.61 -0.76
C TYR A 14 8.98 -7.13 -0.89
N TYR A 15 9.17 -7.61 -2.12
CA TYR A 15 9.26 -9.04 -2.42
C TYR A 15 10.67 -9.58 -2.17
N HIS A 16 10.80 -10.50 -1.22
CA HIS A 16 12.05 -11.17 -0.88
C HIS A 16 12.06 -12.61 -1.42
N LYS A 17 12.96 -12.92 -2.36
CA LYS A 17 13.08 -14.26 -2.96
C LYS A 17 13.36 -15.37 -1.94
N ASP A 18 13.99 -15.03 -0.83
CA ASP A 18 14.38 -15.93 0.26
C ASP A 18 13.26 -16.22 1.27
N GLU A 19 12.10 -15.54 1.17
CA GLU A 19 10.98 -15.72 2.09
C GLU A 19 9.97 -16.76 1.59
N SER A 20 9.29 -17.43 2.53
CA SER A 20 8.18 -18.31 2.20
C SER A 20 7.02 -17.46 1.68
N HIS A 21 6.47 -17.84 0.52
CA HIS A 21 5.34 -17.12 -0.09
C HIS A 21 4.05 -17.91 0.11
N PRO A 22 2.92 -17.21 0.35
CA PRO A 22 1.62 -17.86 0.38
C PRO A 22 1.33 -18.54 -0.96
N ARG A 23 0.59 -19.64 -0.92
CA ARG A 23 0.20 -20.35 -2.14
C ARG A 23 -0.67 -19.46 -3.01
N CYS A 24 -0.45 -19.53 -4.31
CA CYS A 24 -1.24 -18.82 -5.31
C CYS A 24 -2.31 -19.76 -5.89
N ILE A 25 -3.58 -19.37 -5.82
CA ILE A 25 -4.71 -20.14 -6.34
C ILE A 25 -5.68 -19.29 -7.14
N VAL A 26 -6.48 -19.95 -7.98
CA VAL A 26 -7.46 -19.32 -8.86
C VAL A 26 -8.88 -19.64 -8.43
N GLU A 27 -9.16 -20.89 -8.05
CA GLU A 27 -10.50 -21.35 -7.68
C GLU A 27 -10.64 -21.59 -6.18
N VAL A 28 -11.86 -21.37 -5.66
CA VAL A 28 -12.20 -21.68 -4.27
C VAL A 28 -12.03 -23.17 -3.97
N SER A 29 -12.25 -24.04 -4.97
CA SER A 29 -12.06 -25.49 -4.82
C SER A 29 -10.62 -25.90 -4.55
N GLU A 30 -9.65 -25.03 -4.83
CA GLU A 30 -8.25 -25.27 -4.50
C GLU A 30 -7.94 -24.96 -3.04
N TYR A 31 -8.78 -24.19 -2.32
CA TYR A 31 -8.56 -23.77 -0.94
C TYR A 31 -8.60 -24.96 0.03
N ASP A 32 -7.61 -25.07 0.91
CA ASP A 32 -7.43 -26.21 1.82
C ASP A 32 -7.24 -25.76 3.29
N GLY A 33 -7.83 -24.62 3.67
CA GLY A 33 -7.83 -24.13 5.05
C GLY A 33 -6.65 -23.21 5.41
N GLU A 34 -5.87 -22.74 4.43
CA GLU A 34 -4.76 -21.83 4.70
C GLU A 34 -5.22 -20.45 5.21
N ASN A 35 -4.56 -19.92 6.24
CA ASN A 35 -4.87 -18.58 6.75
C ASN A 35 -4.20 -17.44 5.96
N SER A 36 -3.37 -17.78 4.97
CA SER A 36 -2.57 -16.86 4.15
C SER A 36 -2.53 -17.34 2.70
N LEU A 37 -2.98 -16.51 1.76
CA LEU A 37 -3.08 -16.87 0.34
C LEU A 37 -2.84 -15.71 -0.61
N ILE A 38 -2.41 -16.05 -1.83
CA ILE A 38 -2.52 -15.20 -3.01
C ILE A 38 -3.72 -15.69 -3.84
N ILE A 39 -4.71 -14.83 -4.06
CA ILE A 39 -5.91 -15.15 -4.84
C ILE A 39 -5.85 -14.39 -6.18
N ASN A 40 -5.79 -15.15 -7.28
CA ASN A 40 -5.74 -14.63 -8.65
C ASN A 40 -7.00 -15.00 -9.43
N CYS A 41 -8.16 -14.55 -8.94
CA CYS A 41 -9.48 -14.93 -9.46
C CYS A 41 -10.00 -14.03 -10.59
N THR A 42 -9.17 -13.14 -11.13
CA THR A 42 -9.53 -12.21 -12.21
C THR A 42 -8.43 -12.15 -13.28
N GLN A 43 -8.68 -11.45 -14.40
CA GLN A 43 -7.77 -11.40 -15.57
C GLN A 43 -7.46 -12.78 -16.17
N LEU A 44 -8.38 -13.74 -16.01
CA LEU A 44 -8.24 -15.11 -16.46
C LEU A 44 -8.36 -15.25 -17.99
N GLY A 45 -7.88 -16.37 -18.53
CA GLY A 45 -7.92 -16.72 -19.95
C GLY A 45 -6.72 -16.18 -20.75
N ASP A 46 -5.64 -15.84 -20.05
CA ASP A 46 -4.34 -15.52 -20.65
C ASP A 46 -3.50 -16.80 -20.87
N SER A 47 -2.22 -16.66 -21.20
CA SER A 47 -1.31 -17.79 -21.40
C SER A 47 -1.04 -18.60 -20.12
N PHE A 48 -1.31 -18.03 -18.94
CA PHE A 48 -1.11 -18.71 -17.65
C PHE A 48 -2.37 -19.45 -17.19
N THR A 49 -3.54 -19.03 -17.67
CA THR A 49 -4.84 -19.59 -17.28
C THR A 49 -5.73 -19.91 -18.50
N PRO A 50 -5.23 -20.66 -19.51
CA PRO A 50 -5.89 -20.85 -20.79
C PRO A 50 -7.20 -21.66 -20.71
N GLN A 51 -7.46 -22.33 -19.58
CA GLN A 51 -8.69 -23.08 -19.34
C GLN A 51 -9.94 -22.19 -19.23
N TYR A 52 -9.80 -20.92 -18.83
CA TYR A 52 -10.94 -20.01 -18.69
C TYR A 52 -11.23 -19.25 -19.99
N LYS A 53 -11.96 -19.89 -20.89
CA LYS A 53 -12.17 -19.38 -22.26
C LYS A 53 -13.31 -18.37 -22.35
N THR A 54 -14.36 -18.55 -21.56
CA THR A 54 -15.59 -17.78 -21.68
C THR A 54 -15.74 -16.72 -20.58
N ALA A 55 -16.43 -15.62 -20.88
CA ALA A 55 -16.76 -14.61 -19.86
C ALA A 55 -17.60 -15.19 -18.70
N LYS A 56 -18.42 -16.21 -18.98
CA LYS A 56 -19.23 -16.91 -17.98
C LYS A 56 -18.37 -17.62 -16.94
N GLU A 57 -17.34 -18.35 -17.37
CA GLU A 57 -16.42 -19.06 -16.47
C GLU A 57 -15.61 -18.07 -15.62
N LYS A 58 -15.08 -17.02 -16.23
CA LYS A 58 -14.33 -15.97 -15.51
C LYS A 58 -15.18 -15.30 -14.45
N LYS A 59 -16.45 -15.00 -14.77
CA LYS A 59 -17.41 -14.43 -13.82
C LYS A 59 -17.79 -15.41 -12.71
N ARG A 60 -17.89 -16.72 -13.01
CA ARG A 60 -18.13 -17.76 -12.00
C ARG A 60 -17.03 -17.74 -10.94
N VAL A 61 -15.76 -17.83 -11.36
CA VAL A 61 -14.61 -17.88 -10.45
C VAL A 61 -14.59 -16.66 -9.52
N LEU A 62 -14.75 -15.47 -10.08
CA LEU A 62 -14.85 -14.23 -9.29
C LEU A 62 -16.00 -14.28 -8.27
N LYS A 63 -17.20 -14.70 -8.72
CA LYS A 63 -18.38 -14.74 -7.87
C LYS A 63 -18.24 -15.75 -6.72
N GLU A 64 -17.64 -16.92 -7.00
CA GLU A 64 -17.37 -17.92 -5.97
C GLU A 64 -16.46 -17.37 -4.88
N TRP A 65 -15.38 -16.66 -5.25
CA TRP A 65 -14.51 -16.00 -4.28
C TRP A 65 -15.22 -14.89 -3.50
N CYS A 66 -16.01 -14.04 -4.15
CA CYS A 66 -16.76 -13.00 -3.46
C CYS A 66 -17.73 -13.60 -2.42
N ASN A 67 -18.44 -14.68 -2.78
CA ASN A 67 -19.32 -15.39 -1.87
C ASN A 67 -18.53 -16.02 -0.72
N PHE A 68 -17.46 -16.75 -1.04
CA PHE A 68 -16.63 -17.43 -0.04
C PHE A 68 -16.08 -16.46 1.00
N LEU A 69 -15.50 -15.33 0.56
CA LEU A 69 -14.94 -14.31 1.44
C LEU A 69 -16.02 -13.62 2.31
N SER A 70 -17.23 -13.48 1.79
CA SER A 70 -18.35 -12.89 2.53
C SER A 70 -18.93 -13.86 3.57
N ASP A 71 -19.02 -15.15 3.23
CA ASP A 71 -19.60 -16.17 4.11
C ASP A 71 -18.60 -16.64 5.18
N ASN A 72 -17.31 -16.72 4.84
CA ASN A 72 -16.25 -17.25 5.71
C ASN A 72 -15.43 -16.11 6.33
N THR A 73 -16.09 -15.28 7.13
CA THR A 73 -15.55 -14.00 7.67
C THR A 73 -14.31 -14.09 8.57
N THR A 74 -13.80 -15.28 8.87
CA THR A 74 -12.66 -15.49 9.79
C THR A 74 -11.55 -16.35 9.22
N ALA A 75 -11.68 -16.77 7.95
CA ALA A 75 -10.78 -17.71 7.29
C ALA A 75 -9.35 -17.18 7.19
N PHE A 76 -9.18 -15.89 6.87
CA PHE A 76 -7.88 -15.35 6.52
C PHE A 76 -7.32 -14.36 7.54
N THR A 77 -6.00 -14.45 7.71
CA THR A 77 -5.17 -13.49 8.42
C THR A 77 -4.29 -12.67 7.47
N GLU A 78 -4.00 -13.21 6.29
CA GLU A 78 -3.22 -12.54 5.25
C GLU A 78 -3.81 -12.86 3.87
N LEU A 79 -4.02 -11.83 3.05
CA LEU A 79 -4.49 -12.00 1.68
C LEU A 79 -3.73 -11.07 0.75
N SER A 80 -3.38 -11.63 -0.40
CA SER A 80 -2.74 -10.91 -1.49
C SER A 80 -3.51 -11.14 -2.80
N PHE A 81 -3.69 -10.08 -3.57
CA PHE A 81 -4.35 -10.14 -4.87
C PHE A 81 -3.40 -9.55 -5.92
N ALA A 82 -2.88 -10.40 -6.81
CA ALA A 82 -1.93 -9.98 -7.83
C ALA A 82 -2.61 -9.59 -9.16
N THR A 83 -3.91 -9.90 -9.30
CA THR A 83 -4.74 -9.54 -10.45
C THR A 83 -5.71 -8.40 -10.10
N ARG A 84 -6.46 -7.93 -11.11
CA ARG A 84 -7.41 -6.83 -11.02
C ARG A 84 -8.44 -7.06 -9.90
N MET A 85 -8.58 -6.10 -8.99
CA MET A 85 -9.51 -6.12 -7.87
C MET A 85 -10.74 -5.25 -8.19
N PRO A 86 -11.87 -5.80 -8.68
CA PRO A 86 -13.11 -5.05 -8.84
C PRO A 86 -13.73 -4.71 -7.48
N GLN A 87 -14.65 -3.72 -7.46
CA GLN A 87 -15.35 -3.30 -6.23
C GLN A 87 -16.00 -4.47 -5.47
N GLU A 88 -16.70 -5.38 -6.15
CA GLU A 88 -17.38 -6.51 -5.48
C GLU A 88 -16.41 -7.44 -4.73
N LEU A 89 -15.19 -7.63 -5.24
CA LEU A 89 -14.17 -8.44 -4.59
C LEU A 89 -13.51 -7.69 -3.43
N PHE A 90 -13.30 -6.38 -3.59
CA PHE A 90 -12.82 -5.50 -2.53
C PHE A 90 -13.81 -5.50 -1.34
N ASP A 91 -15.10 -5.34 -1.62
CA ASP A 91 -16.14 -5.38 -0.59
C ASP A 91 -16.19 -6.74 0.11
N ALA A 92 -16.07 -7.84 -0.65
CA ALA A 92 -16.06 -9.19 -0.10
C ALA A 92 -14.85 -9.46 0.82
N VAL A 93 -13.63 -9.04 0.43
CA VAL A 93 -12.45 -9.23 1.31
C VAL A 93 -12.55 -8.40 2.59
N CYS A 94 -13.24 -7.25 2.55
CA CYS A 94 -13.49 -6.43 3.73
C CYS A 94 -14.37 -7.12 4.79
N SER A 95 -14.97 -8.28 4.49
CA SER A 95 -15.67 -9.11 5.47
C SER A 95 -14.74 -9.94 6.37
N GLN A 96 -13.44 -9.98 6.10
CA GLN A 96 -12.46 -10.80 6.83
C GLN A 96 -12.04 -10.17 8.17
N LYS A 97 -12.76 -10.53 9.25
CA LYS A 97 -12.59 -10.01 10.63
C LYS A 97 -11.23 -10.33 11.26
N ASN A 98 -10.52 -11.33 10.75
CA ASN A 98 -9.22 -11.75 11.24
C ASN A 98 -8.04 -11.21 10.41
N LEU A 99 -8.32 -10.46 9.35
CA LEU A 99 -7.29 -10.01 8.42
C LEU A 99 -6.34 -9.01 9.10
N LYS A 100 -5.05 -9.34 9.05
CA LYS A 100 -3.94 -8.52 9.55
C LYS A 100 -3.12 -7.92 8.42
N LYS A 101 -3.07 -8.59 7.26
CA LYS A 101 -2.32 -8.14 6.09
C LYS A 101 -3.18 -8.22 4.85
N LEU A 102 -3.25 -7.12 4.11
CA LEU A 102 -3.95 -7.04 2.83
C LEU A 102 -3.05 -6.36 1.80
N HIS A 103 -2.71 -7.09 0.74
CA HIS A 103 -2.01 -6.57 -0.42
C HIS A 103 -2.91 -6.65 -1.65
N ILE A 104 -3.19 -5.49 -2.26
CA ILE A 104 -3.94 -5.38 -3.50
C ILE A 104 -3.04 -4.71 -4.50
N LYS A 105 -2.64 -5.44 -5.54
CA LYS A 105 -1.79 -4.87 -6.58
C LYS A 105 -2.59 -3.91 -7.46
N TRP A 106 -3.69 -4.38 -8.06
CA TRP A 106 -4.33 -3.71 -9.20
C TRP A 106 -5.80 -3.37 -8.90
N GLY A 107 -6.04 -2.29 -8.17
CA GLY A 107 -7.36 -1.76 -7.87
C GLY A 107 -8.20 -1.35 -9.09
N ALA A 108 -9.48 -1.69 -9.02
CA ALA A 108 -10.55 -1.26 -9.93
C ALA A 108 -11.83 -0.96 -9.12
N TYR A 109 -11.66 -0.21 -8.04
CA TYR A 109 -12.67 0.28 -7.10
C TYR A 109 -12.55 1.81 -6.96
N ASP A 110 -13.61 2.44 -6.50
CA ASP A 110 -13.62 3.88 -6.18
C ASP A 110 -14.10 4.18 -4.75
N ASP A 111 -14.76 3.22 -4.10
CA ASP A 111 -15.20 3.29 -2.71
C ASP A 111 -14.34 2.38 -1.82
N LEU A 112 -13.78 2.98 -0.77
CA LEU A 112 -13.01 2.28 0.26
C LEU A 112 -13.79 2.13 1.57
N SER A 113 -15.06 2.55 1.64
CA SER A 113 -15.87 2.62 2.87
C SER A 113 -15.79 1.33 3.69
N LYS A 114 -15.93 0.17 3.04
CA LYS A 114 -15.92 -1.15 3.69
C LYS A 114 -14.61 -1.52 4.35
N ILE A 115 -13.48 -0.88 4.02
CA ILE A 115 -12.20 -1.19 4.64
C ILE A 115 -12.22 -0.97 6.14
N GLU A 116 -13.07 -0.08 6.65
CA GLU A 116 -13.26 0.18 8.07
C GLU A 116 -13.67 -1.08 8.86
N ASN A 117 -14.19 -2.12 8.20
CA ASN A 117 -14.52 -3.39 8.86
C ASN A 117 -13.27 -4.20 9.27
N LEU A 118 -12.11 -3.93 8.69
CA LEU A 118 -10.86 -4.67 8.91
C LEU A 118 -10.13 -4.20 10.17
N GLN A 119 -10.80 -4.23 11.32
CA GLN A 119 -10.33 -3.67 12.61
C GLN A 119 -9.06 -4.35 13.19
N LYS A 120 -8.60 -5.46 12.61
CA LYS A 120 -7.35 -6.14 12.96
C LYS A 120 -6.21 -5.87 11.97
N LEU A 121 -6.43 -5.05 10.95
CA LEU A 121 -5.45 -4.82 9.91
C LEU A 121 -4.24 -4.05 10.45
N GLU A 122 -3.06 -4.60 10.19
CA GLU A 122 -1.75 -4.07 10.61
C GLU A 122 -0.93 -3.61 9.39
N TYR A 123 -1.06 -4.28 8.24
CA TYR A 123 -0.34 -3.96 7.01
C TYR A 123 -1.31 -3.85 5.84
N LEU A 124 -1.27 -2.73 5.15
CA LEU A 124 -2.15 -2.44 4.02
C LEU A 124 -1.37 -1.87 2.84
N SER A 125 -1.41 -2.57 1.72
CA SER A 125 -0.91 -2.09 0.43
C SER A 125 -2.05 -2.06 -0.58
N ILE A 126 -2.40 -0.87 -1.07
CA ILE A 126 -3.49 -0.66 -2.03
C ILE A 126 -2.93 0.01 -3.29
N GLY A 127 -2.90 -0.73 -4.39
CA GLY A 127 -2.42 -0.24 -5.67
C GLY A 127 -3.51 0.13 -6.66
N SER A 128 -3.13 0.92 -7.67
CA SER A 128 -3.99 1.39 -8.77
C SER A 128 -5.29 2.10 -8.34
N GLY A 129 -5.25 2.90 -7.26
CA GLY A 129 -6.42 3.63 -6.75
C GLY A 129 -6.83 4.88 -7.54
N ALA A 130 -6.69 4.89 -8.87
CA ALA A 130 -6.89 6.09 -9.69
C ALA A 130 -8.32 6.68 -9.60
N SER A 131 -9.30 5.84 -9.28
CA SER A 131 -10.70 6.24 -9.14
C SER A 131 -11.11 6.57 -7.71
N VAL A 132 -10.32 6.21 -6.70
CA VAL A 132 -10.61 6.38 -5.26
C VAL A 132 -10.87 7.85 -4.95
N LYS A 133 -12.01 8.13 -4.32
CA LYS A 133 -12.48 9.50 -4.04
C LYS A 133 -12.18 9.98 -2.63
N SER A 134 -11.96 9.07 -1.69
CA SER A 134 -11.66 9.38 -0.29
C SER A 134 -10.73 8.34 0.32
N ILE A 135 -9.85 8.81 1.20
CA ILE A 135 -8.98 7.98 2.04
C ILE A 135 -9.45 7.93 3.50
N GLU A 136 -10.52 8.66 3.84
CA GLU A 136 -11.03 8.71 5.21
C GLU A 136 -11.37 7.33 5.80
N PRO A 137 -11.92 6.36 5.04
CA PRO A 137 -12.18 5.02 5.58
C PRO A 137 -10.92 4.33 6.16
N ILE A 138 -9.73 4.66 5.66
CA ILE A 138 -8.47 4.08 6.15
C ILE A 138 -8.14 4.59 7.57
N THR A 139 -8.60 5.78 7.96
CA THR A 139 -8.30 6.39 9.27
C THR A 139 -8.94 5.62 10.43
N TYR A 140 -9.97 4.80 10.15
CA TYR A 140 -10.61 3.93 11.14
C TYR A 140 -9.79 2.69 11.50
N LEU A 141 -8.71 2.40 10.76
CA LEU A 141 -7.83 1.25 11.00
C LEU A 141 -6.81 1.55 12.09
N LYS A 142 -7.26 1.62 13.35
CA LYS A 142 -6.42 2.08 14.48
C LYS A 142 -5.22 1.18 14.80
N LYS A 143 -5.18 -0.06 14.26
CA LYS A 143 -4.04 -1.00 14.41
C LYS A 143 -3.03 -0.94 13.26
N LEU A 144 -3.25 -0.09 12.27
CA LEU A 144 -2.40 -0.04 11.10
C LEU A 144 -1.00 0.46 11.46
N VAL A 145 0.00 -0.34 11.12
CA VAL A 145 1.44 -0.09 11.34
C VAL A 145 2.13 0.30 10.04
N ALA A 146 1.69 -0.27 8.91
CA ALA A 146 2.27 0.02 7.61
C ALA A 146 1.21 0.24 6.53
N LEU A 147 1.34 1.34 5.78
CA LEU A 147 0.44 1.76 4.72
C LEU A 147 1.22 2.11 3.45
N SER A 148 0.83 1.50 2.34
CA SER A 148 1.28 1.85 0.99
C SER A 148 0.04 2.13 0.13
N VAL A 149 -0.03 3.33 -0.43
CA VAL A 149 -1.07 3.72 -1.39
C VAL A 149 -0.41 4.12 -2.71
N GLU A 150 -0.83 3.47 -3.80
CA GLU A 150 -0.28 3.71 -5.13
C GLU A 150 -1.34 4.22 -6.10
N ASN A 151 -0.99 5.28 -6.82
CA ASN A 151 -1.73 5.83 -7.95
C ASN A 151 -3.11 6.42 -7.59
N PHE A 152 -3.24 7.05 -6.42
CA PHE A 152 -4.47 7.71 -5.97
C PHE A 152 -4.62 9.10 -6.62
N GLN A 153 -5.04 9.13 -7.89
CA GLN A 153 -5.04 10.32 -8.75
C GLN A 153 -6.02 11.43 -8.35
N LYS A 154 -7.07 11.11 -7.60
CA LYS A 154 -8.09 12.07 -7.15
C LYS A 154 -7.89 12.56 -5.72
N ILE A 155 -6.84 12.09 -5.06
CA ILE A 155 -6.51 12.46 -3.68
C ILE A 155 -5.29 13.36 -3.73
N ASP A 156 -5.44 14.59 -3.24
CA ASP A 156 -4.32 15.52 -3.08
C ASP A 156 -4.07 15.94 -1.63
N ASP A 157 -5.00 15.66 -0.71
CA ASP A 157 -4.82 15.86 0.73
C ASP A 157 -4.66 14.52 1.45
N TYR A 158 -3.50 14.33 2.07
CA TYR A 158 -3.13 13.13 2.82
C TYR A 158 -3.06 13.39 4.33
N SER A 159 -3.43 14.59 4.78
CA SER A 159 -3.49 14.93 6.21
C SER A 159 -4.35 14.01 7.08
N PRO A 160 -5.41 13.34 6.57
CA PRO A 160 -6.14 12.35 7.37
C PRO A 160 -5.27 11.24 7.95
N PHE A 161 -4.16 10.87 7.28
CA PHE A 161 -3.26 9.81 7.78
C PHE A 161 -2.52 10.20 9.07
N ALA A 162 -2.46 11.48 9.44
CA ALA A 162 -1.94 11.90 10.75
C ALA A 162 -2.79 11.40 11.93
N GLN A 163 -4.02 10.94 11.69
CA GLN A 163 -4.87 10.28 12.70
C GLN A 163 -4.39 8.87 13.06
N LEU A 164 -3.55 8.24 12.22
CA LEU A 164 -3.05 6.87 12.42
C LEU A 164 -1.83 6.87 13.34
N LYS A 165 -2.08 6.94 14.65
CA LYS A 165 -1.02 7.09 15.67
C LYS A 165 -0.06 5.92 15.81
N ASN A 166 -0.41 4.74 15.29
CA ASN A 166 0.44 3.54 15.28
C ASN A 166 1.21 3.35 13.96
N LEU A 167 1.04 4.24 12.98
CA LEU A 167 1.62 4.07 11.66
C LEU A 167 3.12 4.39 11.67
N GLU A 168 3.96 3.36 11.54
CA GLU A 168 5.42 3.49 11.48
C GLU A 168 5.95 3.59 10.03
N SER A 169 5.20 3.07 9.05
CA SER A 169 5.60 3.08 7.63
C SER A 169 4.52 3.67 6.74
N LEU A 170 4.86 4.71 6.00
CA LEU A 170 3.99 5.34 5.02
C LEU A 170 4.67 5.45 3.64
N SER A 171 3.99 4.96 2.62
CA SER A 171 4.37 5.13 1.21
C SER A 171 3.22 5.75 0.44
N ILE A 172 3.47 6.91 -0.19
CA ILE A 172 2.51 7.61 -1.05
C ILE A 172 3.16 7.74 -2.43
N GLU A 173 2.72 6.88 -3.35
CA GLU A 173 3.37 6.73 -4.65
C GLU A 173 2.36 6.87 -5.80
N GLY A 174 2.84 7.38 -6.93
CA GLY A 174 2.20 7.18 -8.22
C GLY A 174 2.57 5.82 -8.82
N ASN A 175 1.93 5.48 -9.94
CA ASN A 175 2.35 4.34 -10.74
C ASN A 175 3.57 4.76 -11.57
N GLY A 176 4.72 4.10 -11.36
CA GLY A 176 5.98 4.40 -12.04
C GLY A 176 5.97 4.20 -13.57
N LEU A 177 4.96 3.51 -14.09
CA LEU A 177 4.73 3.28 -15.52
C LEU A 177 3.58 4.14 -16.08
N ALA A 178 2.88 4.88 -15.23
CA ALA A 178 1.77 5.73 -15.66
C ALA A 178 2.27 7.08 -16.20
N PRO A 179 1.59 7.65 -17.21
CA PRO A 179 1.97 8.96 -17.76
C PRO A 179 1.71 10.12 -16.78
N LYS A 180 1.00 9.88 -15.68
CA LYS A 180 0.53 10.91 -14.75
C LYS A 180 1.07 10.67 -13.35
N TYR A 181 1.86 11.62 -12.88
CA TYR A 181 2.22 11.74 -11.47
C TYR A 181 0.97 12.01 -10.63
N ILE A 182 0.90 11.42 -9.43
CA ILE A 182 -0.04 11.90 -8.41
C ILE A 182 0.45 13.26 -7.88
N HIS A 183 -0.48 14.11 -7.48
CA HIS A 183 -0.17 15.44 -6.99
C HIS A 183 -0.65 15.58 -5.54
N VAL A 184 0.26 15.83 -4.62
CA VAL A 184 -0.04 16.04 -3.20
C VAL A 184 0.04 17.53 -2.91
N LYS A 185 -0.95 18.05 -2.19
CA LYS A 185 -1.10 19.47 -1.86
C LYS A 185 0.05 19.95 -0.97
N SER A 186 0.31 19.25 0.12
CA SER A 186 1.31 19.61 1.13
C SER A 186 1.77 18.39 1.93
N LEU A 187 2.97 18.48 2.52
CA LEU A 187 3.50 17.51 3.49
C LEU A 187 3.38 18.00 4.94
N GLU A 188 2.67 19.11 5.20
CA GLU A 188 2.51 19.69 6.55
C GLU A 188 2.07 18.68 7.62
N PHE A 189 1.22 17.72 7.23
CA PHE A 189 0.74 16.66 8.13
C PHE A 189 1.85 15.78 8.71
N LEU A 190 3.04 15.74 8.11
CA LEU A 190 4.18 14.99 8.64
C LEU A 190 4.66 15.53 9.99
N LYS A 191 4.41 16.81 10.30
CA LYS A 191 4.73 17.41 11.60
C LYS A 191 4.00 16.74 12.77
N ASP A 192 2.86 16.10 12.49
CA ASP A 192 2.05 15.36 13.47
C ASP A 192 2.32 13.84 13.43
N MET A 193 3.35 13.40 12.69
CA MET A 193 3.65 11.99 12.43
C MET A 193 5.05 11.56 12.90
N ASN A 194 5.48 12.05 14.06
CA ASN A 194 6.81 11.76 14.62
C ASN A 194 7.06 10.27 14.92
N GLN A 195 6.02 9.44 14.93
CA GLN A 195 6.12 7.97 15.05
C GLN A 195 6.66 7.29 13.78
N LEU A 196 6.72 7.98 12.64
CA LEU A 196 7.17 7.39 11.38
C LEU A 196 8.65 7.03 11.43
N ARG A 197 8.95 5.81 11.00
CA ARG A 197 10.29 5.24 10.82
C ARG A 197 10.62 4.99 9.36
N PHE A 198 9.60 4.89 8.51
CA PHE A 198 9.72 4.74 7.07
C PHE A 198 8.81 5.71 6.34
N PHE A 199 9.37 6.48 5.41
CA PHE A 199 8.61 7.35 4.53
C PHE A 199 9.12 7.28 3.09
N ARG A 200 8.20 7.02 2.15
CA ARG A 200 8.47 7.00 0.71
C ARG A 200 7.52 7.94 -0.04
N PHE A 201 8.12 8.83 -0.81
CA PHE A 201 7.45 9.84 -1.63
C PHE A 201 8.29 10.11 -2.88
N LEU A 202 8.46 9.09 -3.74
CA LEU A 202 9.38 9.15 -4.89
C LEU A 202 8.70 9.64 -6.16
N THR A 203 7.49 9.14 -6.42
CA THR A 203 6.78 9.28 -7.69
C THR A 203 5.58 10.23 -7.60
N ALA A 204 5.46 10.94 -6.49
CA ALA A 204 4.50 12.02 -6.31
C ALA A 204 5.11 13.40 -6.63
N ARG A 205 4.25 14.36 -6.98
CA ARG A 205 4.60 15.77 -7.12
C ARG A 205 3.97 16.57 -5.99
N LEU A 206 4.78 17.32 -5.28
CA LEU A 206 4.31 18.21 -4.22
C LEU A 206 3.92 19.58 -4.80
N LYS A 207 2.66 19.99 -4.65
CA LYS A 207 2.15 21.28 -5.14
C LYS A 207 2.72 22.47 -4.35
N SER A 208 2.81 22.35 -3.02
CA SER A 208 3.38 23.41 -2.17
C SER A 208 4.86 23.66 -2.42
N LYS A 209 5.57 22.66 -2.97
CA LYS A 209 7.04 22.62 -3.11
C LYS A 209 7.80 22.69 -1.78
N ASP A 210 7.10 22.74 -0.66
CA ASP A 210 7.69 22.80 0.67
C ASP A 210 7.92 21.40 1.23
N TYR A 211 9.18 20.96 1.19
CA TYR A 211 9.60 19.69 1.76
C TYR A 211 10.13 19.83 3.19
N THR A 212 10.18 21.03 3.77
CA THR A 212 10.68 21.23 5.15
C THR A 212 9.95 20.40 6.23
N PRO A 213 8.66 20.02 6.09
CA PRO A 213 8.01 19.15 7.07
C PRO A 213 8.73 17.81 7.29
N VAL A 214 9.48 17.29 6.32
CA VAL A 214 10.22 16.03 6.51
C VAL A 214 11.32 16.13 7.58
N LEU A 215 11.79 17.35 7.87
CA LEU A 215 12.80 17.59 8.91
C LEU A 215 12.25 17.40 10.33
N SER A 216 10.93 17.38 10.51
CA SER A 216 10.29 17.09 11.80
C SER A 216 10.28 15.59 12.16
N LEU A 217 10.58 14.71 11.20
CA LEU A 217 10.53 13.26 11.39
C LEU A 217 11.79 12.74 12.12
N GLU A 218 11.92 13.03 13.41
CA GLU A 218 13.12 12.72 14.20
C GLU A 218 13.40 11.20 14.32
N ASN A 219 12.37 10.36 14.22
CA ASN A 219 12.49 8.90 14.29
C ASN A 219 12.67 8.22 12.93
N ILE A 220 12.81 8.99 11.84
CA ILE A 220 12.88 8.41 10.50
C ILE A 220 14.17 7.59 10.33
N GLU A 221 14.02 6.35 9.88
CA GLU A 221 15.12 5.43 9.59
C GLU A 221 15.30 5.21 8.09
N HIS A 222 14.22 5.25 7.32
CA HIS A 222 14.23 5.17 5.87
C HIS A 222 13.51 6.37 5.27
N LEU A 223 14.22 7.13 4.44
CA LEU A 223 13.64 8.27 3.71
C LEU A 223 14.01 8.21 2.23
N THR A 224 12.98 8.12 1.40
CA THR A 224 13.11 8.21 -0.05
C THR A 224 12.17 9.30 -0.57
N LEU A 225 12.76 10.35 -1.13
CA LEU A 225 12.06 11.48 -1.73
C LEU A 225 12.45 11.62 -3.19
N ARG A 226 11.54 12.19 -4.01
CA ARG A 226 11.85 12.60 -5.38
C ARG A 226 13.10 13.52 -5.41
N PRO A 227 14.10 13.28 -6.27
CA PRO A 227 15.26 14.16 -6.41
C PRO A 227 14.90 15.42 -7.23
N CYS A 228 14.13 16.33 -6.64
CA CYS A 228 13.80 17.64 -7.21
C CYS A 228 14.63 18.76 -6.59
N ARG A 229 14.57 19.97 -7.16
CA ARG A 229 15.35 21.14 -6.72
C ARG A 229 15.16 21.44 -5.24
N GLU A 230 13.93 21.32 -4.75
CA GLU A 230 13.58 21.64 -3.37
C GLU A 230 14.15 20.62 -2.38
N VAL A 231 14.08 19.33 -2.70
CA VAL A 231 14.71 18.28 -1.87
C VAL A 231 16.24 18.40 -1.89
N LYS A 232 16.84 18.76 -3.03
CA LYS A 232 18.28 19.02 -3.14
C LYS A 232 18.72 20.18 -2.24
N ALA A 233 17.94 21.26 -2.20
CA ALA A 233 18.22 22.40 -1.34
C ALA A 233 18.18 22.05 0.16
N LEU A 234 17.41 21.03 0.55
CA LEU A 234 17.31 20.55 1.93
C LEU A 234 18.22 19.37 2.24
N TYR A 235 18.99 18.88 1.26
CA TYR A 235 19.72 17.62 1.36
C TYR A 235 20.64 17.59 2.59
N ASP A 236 21.42 18.65 2.79
CA ASP A 236 22.41 18.73 3.88
C ASP A 236 21.77 18.72 5.27
N ASP A 237 20.51 19.15 5.39
CA ASP A 237 19.77 19.09 6.66
C ASP A 237 19.09 17.74 6.84
N ILE A 238 18.51 17.19 5.76
CA ILE A 238 17.86 15.88 5.79
C ILE A 238 18.85 14.78 6.18
N VAL A 239 20.08 14.80 5.67
CA VAL A 239 21.06 13.74 5.98
C VAL A 239 21.59 13.76 7.41
N LYS A 240 21.35 14.85 8.16
CA LYS A 240 21.68 15.02 9.58
C LYS A 240 20.58 14.47 10.50
N LEU A 241 19.43 14.05 9.97
CA LEU A 241 18.40 13.42 10.79
C LEU A 241 18.99 12.21 11.55
N PRO A 242 18.81 12.15 12.88
CA PRO A 242 19.68 11.37 13.76
C PRO A 242 19.58 9.86 13.52
N ASN A 243 18.42 9.38 13.08
CA ASN A 243 18.13 7.96 12.91
C ASN A 243 18.17 7.49 11.46
N LEU A 244 18.44 8.37 10.48
CA LEU A 244 18.35 8.05 9.06
C LEU A 244 19.45 7.07 8.63
N LYS A 245 19.06 5.86 8.20
CA LYS A 245 19.95 4.75 7.83
C LYS A 245 19.79 4.31 6.37
N TYR A 246 18.57 4.27 5.86
CA TYR A 246 18.23 3.71 4.56
C TYR A 246 17.47 4.72 3.66
N GLY A 247 17.15 4.28 2.45
CA GLY A 247 16.48 5.09 1.43
C GLY A 247 17.45 5.77 0.46
N LEU A 248 16.90 6.40 -0.57
CA LEU A 248 17.69 6.97 -1.66
C LEU A 248 18.63 8.10 -1.20
N LEU A 249 18.26 8.86 -0.18
CA LEU A 249 19.08 9.95 0.35
C LEU A 249 20.43 9.46 0.92
N LYS A 250 20.46 8.23 1.46
CA LYS A 250 21.69 7.55 1.92
C LYS A 250 22.32 6.66 0.86
N GLY A 251 21.51 5.87 0.14
CA GLY A 251 22.02 4.87 -0.81
C GLY A 251 22.39 5.42 -2.19
N LYS A 252 21.91 6.62 -2.55
CA LYS A 252 22.12 7.29 -3.85
C LYS A 252 22.30 8.81 -3.70
N PRO A 253 23.27 9.27 -2.87
CA PRO A 253 23.47 10.68 -2.58
C PRO A 253 23.77 11.54 -3.83
N GLU A 254 24.34 10.95 -4.87
CA GLU A 254 24.64 11.59 -6.16
C GLU A 254 23.41 12.13 -6.89
N LEU A 255 22.21 11.62 -6.56
CA LEU A 255 20.94 12.15 -7.09
C LEU A 255 20.57 13.51 -6.48
N TYR A 256 21.14 13.83 -5.32
CA TYR A 256 20.75 15.00 -4.50
C TYR A 256 21.86 16.05 -4.38
N LYS A 257 23.13 15.69 -4.56
CA LYS A 257 24.30 16.57 -4.40
C LYS A 257 24.62 17.46 -5.62
N LYS A 258 23.61 17.94 -6.33
CA LYS A 258 23.78 18.79 -7.53
C LYS A 258 22.87 20.00 -7.51
#